data_AF-A0A940P652-F1
#
_entry.id   AF-A0A940P652-F1
#
_cell.length_a   1.000
_cell.length_b   1.000
_cell.length_c   1.000
_cell.angle_alpha   90.00
_cell.angle_beta   90.00
_cell.angle_gamma   90.00
#
_symmetry.space_group_name_H-M   'P 1'
#
loop_
_entity.id
_entity.type
_entity.pdbx_description
1 polymer ?
#
loop_
_entity_poly.entity_id
_entity_poly.type
_entity_poly.pdbx_seq_one_letter_code
_entity_poly.pdbx_strand_id
1 'polypeptide(L)'
;MEQYNPEQLQQTYRTLQSGDPRMRAIRTAAAAAEQANDLPWAIRFHHDLIHESVFSGDRYQALVDFPQYLALVKRDPALEQENLWDTLWMFKWIVEAATEFYQIEKKQVLGWFSEYRRMLLENGYSLRSWYEKRAIFFSYCDRAKMRLDFESFQEAKRDGMGDGEASELDSVVRFALEIGDQEKAMQAANQIFDRNLRTEEVPCKT
;
A
#
# COMPACT_ATOMS: atom_id res chain seq x y z
N MET A 1 -29.75 -6.49 -21.99
CA MET A 1 -28.46 -6.29 -21.29
C MET A 1 -28.37 -4.82 -21.01
N GLU A 2 -28.26 -4.43 -19.74
CA GLU A 2 -27.94 -3.03 -19.41
C GLU A 2 -26.68 -2.63 -20.18
N GLN A 3 -26.70 -1.45 -20.78
CA GLN A 3 -25.57 -0.93 -21.53
C GLN A 3 -24.42 -0.71 -20.54
N TYR A 4 -23.29 -1.37 -20.77
CA TYR A 4 -22.07 -1.18 -19.98
C TYR A 4 -21.71 0.31 -19.96
N ASN A 5 -21.72 0.89 -18.75
CA ASN A 5 -21.39 2.28 -18.48
C ASN A 5 -20.49 2.32 -17.23
N PRO A 6 -19.17 2.35 -17.40
CA PRO A 6 -18.26 2.23 -16.28
C PRO A 6 -18.26 3.45 -15.34
N GLU A 7 -18.51 4.66 -15.86
CA GLU A 7 -18.67 5.84 -15.02
C GLU A 7 -19.86 5.70 -14.07
N GLN A 8 -20.99 5.17 -14.58
CA GLN A 8 -22.18 4.94 -13.78
C GLN A 8 -21.94 3.83 -12.74
N LEU A 9 -21.25 2.75 -13.11
CA LEU A 9 -20.86 1.68 -12.18
C LEU A 9 -20.00 2.24 -11.04
N GLN A 10 -19.01 3.08 -11.38
CA GLN A 10 -18.16 3.76 -10.40
C GLN A 10 -18.95 4.66 -9.46
N GLN A 11 -19.78 5.54 -10.01
CA GLN A 11 -20.60 6.44 -9.22
C GLN A 11 -21.51 5.65 -8.27
N THR A 12 -22.10 4.56 -8.76
CA THR A 12 -23.00 3.71 -7.98
C THR A 12 -22.29 3.11 -6.78
N TYR A 13 -21.16 2.41 -6.94
CA TYR A 13 -20.50 1.78 -5.78
C TYR A 13 -19.92 2.79 -4.81
N ARG A 14 -19.52 4.00 -5.27
CA ARG A 14 -19.04 5.07 -4.38
C ARG A 14 -20.12 5.58 -3.42
N THR A 15 -21.40 5.43 -3.76
CA THR A 15 -22.51 5.77 -2.84
C THR A 15 -22.79 4.69 -1.81
N LEU A 16 -22.26 3.47 -1.98
CA LEU A 16 -22.48 2.37 -1.05
C LEU A 16 -21.61 2.54 0.20
N GLN A 17 -22.07 1.95 1.30
CA GLN A 17 -21.30 1.81 2.53
C GLN A 17 -19.97 1.10 2.26
N SER A 18 -18.88 1.62 2.84
CA SER A 18 -17.55 1.00 2.79
C SER A 18 -17.55 -0.43 3.34
N GLY A 19 -16.59 -1.23 2.89
CA GLY A 19 -16.42 -2.65 3.19
C GLY A 19 -17.22 -3.53 2.23
N ASP A 20 -17.75 -4.63 2.75
CA ASP A 20 -18.36 -5.71 1.97
C ASP A 20 -19.39 -5.26 0.91
N PRO A 21 -20.33 -4.32 1.18
CA PRO A 21 -21.30 -3.90 0.18
C PRO A 21 -20.63 -3.26 -1.04
N ARG A 22 -19.68 -2.34 -0.80
CA ARG A 22 -18.94 -1.67 -1.87
C ARG A 22 -18.00 -2.64 -2.60
N MET A 23 -17.28 -3.50 -1.88
CA MET A 23 -16.39 -4.49 -2.49
C MET A 23 -17.13 -5.41 -3.47
N ARG A 24 -18.32 -5.91 -3.11
CA ARG A 24 -19.13 -6.72 -4.03
C ARG A 24 -19.50 -5.97 -5.30
N ALA A 25 -19.91 -4.71 -5.18
CA ALA A 25 -20.24 -3.88 -6.34
C ALA A 25 -19.03 -3.57 -7.22
N ILE A 26 -17.85 -3.31 -6.63
CA ILE A 26 -16.60 -3.13 -7.38
C ILE A 26 -16.24 -4.41 -8.14
N ARG A 27 -16.37 -5.60 -7.54
CA ARG A 27 -16.12 -6.88 -8.24
C ARG A 27 -17.04 -7.07 -9.45
N THR A 28 -18.32 -6.72 -9.31
CA THR A 28 -19.26 -6.75 -10.45
C THR A 28 -18.84 -5.76 -11.54
N ALA A 29 -18.39 -4.56 -11.17
CA ALA A 29 -17.91 -3.57 -12.13
C ALA A 29 -16.62 -4.02 -12.86
N ALA A 30 -15.67 -4.60 -12.13
CA ALA A 30 -14.45 -5.17 -12.70
C ALA A 30 -14.77 -6.29 -13.71
N ALA A 31 -15.66 -7.23 -13.35
CA ALA A 31 -16.09 -8.28 -14.25
C ALA A 31 -16.80 -7.74 -15.50
N ALA A 32 -17.62 -6.70 -15.36
CA ALA A 32 -18.28 -6.05 -16.49
C ALA A 32 -17.27 -5.38 -17.45
N ALA A 33 -16.26 -4.68 -16.91
CA ALA A 33 -15.20 -4.07 -17.71
C ALA A 33 -14.35 -5.12 -18.45
N GLU A 34 -14.00 -6.22 -17.78
CA GLU A 34 -13.29 -7.33 -18.43
C GLU A 34 -14.12 -7.97 -19.55
N GLN A 35 -15.42 -8.20 -19.34
CA GLN A 35 -16.31 -8.72 -20.38
C GLN A 35 -16.48 -7.77 -21.57
N ALA A 36 -16.45 -6.46 -21.32
CA ALA A 36 -16.47 -5.43 -22.34
C ALA A 36 -15.11 -5.23 -23.05
N ASN A 37 -14.05 -5.93 -22.61
CA ASN A 37 -12.66 -5.71 -23.03
C ASN A 37 -12.17 -4.27 -22.82
N ASP A 38 -12.69 -3.60 -21.79
CA ASP A 38 -12.33 -2.24 -21.42
C ASP A 38 -11.19 -2.26 -20.39
N LEU A 39 -9.97 -2.38 -20.90
CA LEU A 39 -8.77 -2.54 -20.06
C LEU A 39 -8.51 -1.35 -19.10
N PRO A 40 -8.61 -0.07 -19.52
CA PRO A 40 -8.44 1.06 -18.60
C PRO A 40 -9.41 1.01 -17.41
N TRP A 41 -10.68 0.70 -17.65
CA TRP A 41 -11.66 0.59 -16.55
C TRP A 41 -11.50 -0.68 -15.73
N ALA A 42 -11.10 -1.80 -16.32
CA ALA A 42 -10.76 -3.00 -15.56
C ALA A 42 -9.61 -2.72 -14.57
N ILE A 43 -8.53 -2.07 -15.02
CA ILE A 43 -7.41 -1.67 -14.15
C ILE A 43 -7.91 -0.77 -13.01
N ARG A 44 -8.72 0.24 -13.33
CA ARG A 44 -9.29 1.17 -12.33
C ARG A 44 -10.16 0.47 -11.30
N PHE A 45 -11.02 -0.47 -11.71
CA PHE A 45 -11.87 -1.20 -10.77
C PHE A 45 -11.08 -2.18 -9.91
N HIS A 46 -10.04 -2.82 -10.44
CA HIS A 46 -9.15 -3.66 -9.64
C HIS A 46 -8.33 -2.83 -8.63
N HIS A 47 -7.88 -1.64 -9.03
CA HIS A 47 -7.27 -0.68 -8.10
C HIS A 47 -8.24 -0.32 -6.96
N ASP A 48 -9.46 0.08 -7.29
CA ASP A 48 -10.47 0.47 -6.29
C ASP A 48 -10.84 -0.71 -5.38
N LEU A 49 -10.85 -1.94 -5.89
CA LEU A 49 -11.09 -3.15 -5.11
C LEU A 49 -9.98 -3.38 -4.08
N ILE A 50 -8.71 -3.28 -4.50
CA ILE A 50 -7.55 -3.43 -3.62
C ILE A 50 -7.55 -2.33 -2.55
N HIS A 51 -7.82 -1.08 -2.94
CA HIS A 51 -7.93 0.03 -1.99
C HIS A 51 -9.03 -0.23 -0.95
N GLU A 52 -10.25 -0.55 -1.37
CA GLU A 52 -11.36 -0.83 -0.46
C GLU A 52 -11.05 -2.00 0.47
N SER A 53 -10.41 -3.04 -0.06
CA SER A 53 -9.96 -4.22 0.67
C SER A 53 -8.93 -3.89 1.76
N VAL A 54 -7.96 -3.03 1.45
CA VAL A 54 -6.90 -2.59 2.39
C VAL A 54 -7.46 -1.75 3.53
N PHE A 55 -8.36 -0.79 3.23
CA PHE A 55 -8.75 0.24 4.20
C PHE A 55 -10.11 0.02 4.87
N SER A 56 -10.95 -0.88 4.36
CA SER A 56 -12.32 -1.02 4.85
C SER A 56 -12.87 -2.45 4.75
N GLY A 57 -12.11 -3.38 4.22
CA GLY A 57 -12.53 -4.76 3.97
C GLY A 57 -11.55 -5.79 4.50
N ASP A 58 -11.42 -6.89 3.74
CA ASP A 58 -10.53 -8.00 4.07
C ASP A 58 -9.14 -7.80 3.48
N ARG A 59 -8.17 -7.32 4.29
CA ARG A 59 -6.79 -7.10 3.84
C ARG A 59 -6.13 -8.34 3.23
N TYR A 60 -6.56 -9.56 3.57
CA TYR A 60 -6.07 -10.78 2.93
C TYR A 60 -6.47 -10.84 1.45
N GLN A 61 -7.70 -10.42 1.14
CA GLN A 61 -8.21 -10.39 -0.22
C GLN A 61 -7.38 -9.47 -1.12
N ALA A 62 -6.85 -8.36 -0.59
CA ALA A 62 -5.95 -7.49 -1.36
C ALA A 62 -4.70 -8.25 -1.85
N LEU A 63 -4.15 -9.16 -1.03
CA LEU A 63 -3.01 -10.01 -1.41
C LEU A 63 -3.37 -10.98 -2.54
N VAL A 64 -4.63 -11.45 -2.57
CA VAL A 64 -5.14 -12.35 -3.62
C VAL A 64 -5.40 -11.62 -4.93
N ASP A 65 -5.95 -10.40 -4.87
CA ASP A 65 -6.35 -9.63 -6.06
C ASP A 65 -5.16 -8.89 -6.70
N PHE A 66 -4.13 -8.54 -5.94
CA PHE A 66 -2.99 -7.76 -6.44
C PHE A 66 -2.22 -8.39 -7.62
N PRO A 67 -1.93 -9.70 -7.66
CA PRO A 67 -1.33 -10.33 -8.84
C PRO A 67 -2.17 -10.17 -10.12
N GLN A 68 -3.50 -10.20 -10.01
CA GLN A 68 -4.40 -9.97 -11.15
C GLN A 68 -4.30 -8.52 -11.64
N TYR A 69 -4.31 -7.55 -10.72
CA TYR A 69 -4.08 -6.15 -11.07
C TYR A 69 -2.74 -5.96 -11.80
N LEU A 70 -1.65 -6.53 -11.30
CA LEU A 70 -0.33 -6.47 -11.94
C LEU A 70 -0.35 -7.09 -13.35
N ALA A 71 -1.08 -8.19 -13.53
CA ALA A 71 -1.22 -8.82 -14.83
C ALA A 71 -2.03 -7.98 -15.82
N LEU A 72 -2.97 -7.15 -15.35
CA LEU A 72 -3.75 -6.23 -16.20
C LEU A 72 -2.91 -5.04 -16.66
N VAL A 73 -2.21 -4.36 -15.74
CA VAL A 73 -1.39 -3.19 -16.10
C VAL A 73 -0.27 -3.56 -17.09
N LYS A 74 0.32 -4.75 -16.95
CA LYS A 74 1.39 -5.24 -17.85
C LYS A 74 0.93 -5.60 -19.26
N ARG A 75 -0.37 -5.56 -19.57
CA ARG A 75 -0.88 -5.86 -20.92
C ARG A 75 -0.59 -4.75 -21.93
N ASP A 76 -0.45 -3.52 -21.45
CA ASP A 76 -0.19 -2.35 -22.29
C ASP A 76 0.85 -1.44 -21.59
N PRO A 77 2.05 -1.25 -22.19
CA PRO A 77 3.08 -0.38 -21.62
C PRO A 77 2.63 1.06 -21.36
N ALA A 78 1.68 1.59 -22.14
CA ALA A 78 1.16 2.94 -21.91
C ALA A 78 0.33 2.99 -20.62
N LEU A 79 -0.50 1.98 -20.39
CA LEU A 79 -1.29 1.87 -19.16
C LEU A 79 -0.42 1.51 -17.95
N GLU A 80 0.62 0.69 -18.13
CA GLU A 80 1.61 0.43 -17.08
C GLU A 80 2.27 1.73 -16.62
N GLN A 81 2.66 2.59 -17.57
CA GLN A 81 3.25 3.89 -17.27
C GLN A 81 2.25 4.86 -16.64
N GLU A 82 1.00 4.89 -17.12
CA GLU A 82 -0.07 5.74 -16.57
C GLU A 82 -0.39 5.38 -15.12
N ASN A 83 -0.42 4.08 -14.79
CA ASN A 83 -0.77 3.56 -13.47
C ASN A 83 0.46 3.26 -12.58
N LEU A 84 1.67 3.67 -13.00
CA LEU A 84 2.92 3.36 -12.31
C LEU A 84 2.90 3.85 -10.86
N TRP A 85 2.47 5.09 -10.66
CA TRP A 85 2.41 5.72 -9.34
C TRP A 85 1.50 4.91 -8.40
N ASP A 86 0.26 4.65 -8.82
CA ASP A 86 -0.72 3.90 -8.02
C ASP A 86 -0.24 2.46 -7.77
N THR A 87 0.42 1.85 -8.75
CA THR A 87 1.01 0.51 -8.61
C THR A 87 2.09 0.46 -7.53
N LEU A 88 3.00 1.44 -7.50
CA LEU A 88 4.03 1.55 -6.46
C LEU A 88 3.43 1.80 -5.07
N TRP A 89 2.34 2.56 -4.99
CA TRP A 89 1.59 2.75 -3.74
C TRP A 89 0.91 1.47 -3.26
N MET A 90 0.27 0.72 -4.16
CA MET A 90 -0.31 -0.58 -3.83
C MET A 90 0.75 -1.57 -3.35
N PHE A 91 1.96 -1.56 -3.91
CA PHE A 91 3.04 -2.40 -3.37
C PHE A 91 3.28 -2.15 -1.89
N LYS A 92 3.26 -0.88 -1.42
CA LYS A 92 3.39 -0.54 0.00
C LYS A 92 2.28 -1.19 0.82
N TRP A 93 1.03 -1.04 0.38
CA TRP A 93 -0.14 -1.61 1.06
C TRP A 93 -0.06 -3.13 1.14
N ILE A 94 0.41 -3.78 0.08
CA ILE A 94 0.48 -5.24 -0.03
C ILE A 94 1.60 -5.81 0.84
N VAL A 95 2.81 -5.24 0.81
CA VAL A 95 3.91 -5.73 1.65
C VAL A 95 3.63 -5.50 3.14
N GLU A 96 2.87 -4.46 3.47
CA GLU A 96 2.43 -4.17 4.84
C GLU A 96 1.30 -5.12 5.29
N ALA A 97 0.25 -5.29 4.48
CA ALA A 97 -0.84 -6.23 4.76
C ALA A 97 -0.32 -7.66 4.94
N ALA A 98 0.69 -8.06 4.17
CA ALA A 98 1.32 -9.38 4.30
C ALA A 98 1.90 -9.66 5.69
N THR A 99 2.21 -8.62 6.49
CA THR A 99 2.73 -8.80 7.85
C THR A 99 1.68 -9.30 8.85
N GLU A 100 0.39 -9.20 8.51
CA GLU A 100 -0.73 -9.56 9.37
C GLU A 100 -1.11 -11.05 9.27
N PHE A 101 -0.64 -11.75 8.24
CA PHE A 101 -1.08 -13.09 7.91
C PHE A 101 0.06 -14.10 7.97
N TYR A 102 0.12 -14.85 9.07
CA TYR A 102 1.15 -15.87 9.30
C TYR A 102 1.15 -17.01 8.27
N GLN A 103 0.05 -17.21 7.55
CA GLN A 103 -0.08 -18.23 6.51
C GLN A 103 0.70 -17.89 5.24
N ILE A 104 1.07 -16.61 5.03
CA ILE A 104 1.83 -16.19 3.86
C ILE A 104 3.29 -16.54 4.08
N GLU A 105 3.86 -17.29 3.14
CA GLU A 105 5.26 -17.70 3.24
C GLU A 105 6.20 -16.48 3.19
N LYS A 106 7.18 -16.44 4.09
CA LYS A 106 8.24 -15.41 4.09
C LYS A 106 8.89 -15.23 2.72
N LYS A 107 9.08 -16.31 1.96
CA LYS A 107 9.65 -16.25 0.61
C LYS A 107 8.77 -15.43 -0.35
N GLN A 108 7.45 -15.57 -0.25
CA GLN A 108 6.51 -14.80 -1.06
C GLN A 108 6.56 -13.31 -0.73
N VAL A 109 6.56 -12.96 0.56
CA VAL A 109 6.68 -11.56 1.01
C VAL A 109 7.98 -10.93 0.52
N LEU A 110 9.10 -11.64 0.63
CA LEU A 110 10.39 -11.17 0.12
C LEU A 110 10.42 -11.05 -1.41
N GLY A 111 9.62 -11.85 -2.12
CA GLY A 111 9.40 -11.71 -3.56
C GLY A 111 8.74 -10.37 -3.90
N TRP A 112 7.67 -9.99 -3.20
CA TRP A 112 7.03 -8.68 -3.35
C TRP A 112 7.96 -7.53 -3.01
N PHE A 113 8.75 -7.63 -1.93
CA PHE A 113 9.77 -6.61 -1.63
C PHE A 113 10.83 -6.49 -2.73
N SER A 114 11.22 -7.60 -3.36
CA SER A 114 12.21 -7.58 -4.44
C SER A 114 11.67 -6.87 -5.68
N GLU A 115 10.42 -7.16 -6.05
CA GLU A 115 9.74 -6.48 -7.17
C GLU A 115 9.51 -5.00 -6.87
N TYR A 116 9.06 -4.66 -5.66
CA TYR A 116 8.87 -3.27 -5.25
C TYR A 116 10.18 -2.47 -5.32
N ARG A 117 11.28 -3.03 -4.81
CA ARG A 117 12.61 -2.42 -4.91
C ARG A 117 13.02 -2.17 -6.36
N ARG A 118 12.81 -3.17 -7.23
CA ARG A 118 13.14 -3.07 -8.65
C ARG A 118 12.38 -1.91 -9.30
N MET A 119 11.06 -1.85 -9.11
CA MET A 119 10.22 -0.81 -9.69
C MET A 119 10.53 0.59 -9.16
N LEU A 120 10.85 0.75 -7.87
CA LEU A 120 11.28 2.04 -7.33
C LEU A 120 12.55 2.55 -8.03
N LEU A 121 13.57 1.69 -8.14
CA LEU A 121 14.87 2.07 -8.72
C LEU A 121 14.78 2.36 -10.22
N GLU A 122 14.07 1.53 -10.98
CA GLU A 122 13.87 1.72 -12.42
C GLU A 122 13.17 3.05 -12.74
N ASN A 123 12.37 3.56 -11.81
CA ASN A 123 11.59 4.79 -11.98
C ASN A 123 12.16 5.99 -11.20
N GLY A 124 13.40 5.88 -10.72
CA GLY A 124 14.13 7.01 -10.10
C GLY A 124 13.68 7.40 -8.70
N TYR A 125 12.94 6.52 -8.00
CA TYR A 125 12.56 6.72 -6.62
C TYR A 125 13.65 6.22 -5.65
N SER A 126 13.70 6.83 -4.48
CA SER A 126 14.44 6.36 -3.31
C SER A 126 13.87 5.04 -2.80
N LEU A 127 14.67 4.34 -2.00
CA LEU A 127 14.24 3.14 -1.29
C LEU A 127 13.68 3.44 0.10
N ARG A 128 13.38 4.70 0.43
CA ARG A 128 12.95 5.09 1.79
C ARG A 128 11.72 4.30 2.25
N SER A 129 10.64 4.33 1.46
CA SER A 129 9.42 3.58 1.74
C SER A 129 9.64 2.06 1.75
N TRP A 130 10.55 1.56 0.91
CA TRP A 130 10.90 0.16 0.90
C TRP A 130 11.61 -0.27 2.19
N TYR A 131 12.58 0.51 2.68
CA TYR A 131 13.26 0.27 3.95
C TYR A 131 12.29 0.34 5.12
N GLU A 132 11.40 1.35 5.13
CA GLU A 132 10.36 1.49 6.15
C GLU A 132 9.49 0.23 6.24
N LYS A 133 8.84 -0.16 5.13
CA LYS A 133 7.93 -1.31 5.14
C LYS A 133 8.66 -2.62 5.40
N ARG A 134 9.92 -2.76 4.98
CA ARG A 134 10.73 -3.95 5.27
C ARG A 134 11.17 -4.02 6.73
N ALA A 135 11.45 -2.88 7.36
CA ALA A 135 11.68 -2.79 8.80
C ALA A 135 10.43 -3.23 9.58
N ILE A 136 9.22 -2.81 9.15
CA ILE A 136 7.96 -3.30 9.75
C ILE A 136 7.90 -4.83 9.65
N PHE A 137 8.08 -5.41 8.47
CA PHE A 137 8.06 -6.86 8.30
C PHE A 137 9.09 -7.58 9.18
N PHE A 138 10.34 -7.10 9.22
CA PHE A 138 11.37 -7.71 10.03
C PHE A 138 11.23 -7.46 11.53
N SER A 139 10.46 -6.45 11.97
CA SER A 139 10.15 -6.27 13.39
C SER A 139 9.49 -7.51 14.00
N TYR A 140 8.72 -8.26 13.19
CA TYR A 140 8.05 -9.49 13.61
C TYR A 140 8.90 -10.76 13.54
N CYS A 141 10.00 -10.78 12.76
CA CYS A 141 10.70 -12.05 12.50
C CYS A 141 12.23 -11.99 12.48
N ASP A 142 12.85 -10.81 12.48
CA ASP A 142 14.30 -10.63 12.45
C ASP A 142 14.71 -9.22 12.88
N ARG A 143 14.84 -9.00 14.20
CA ARG A 143 15.17 -7.68 14.77
C ARG A 143 16.51 -7.12 14.29
N ALA A 144 17.48 -7.97 13.94
CA ALA A 144 18.76 -7.51 13.41
C ALA A 144 18.60 -6.88 12.02
N LYS A 145 17.82 -7.52 11.14
CA LYS A 145 17.50 -6.93 9.82
C LYS A 145 16.62 -5.69 9.94
N MET A 146 15.65 -5.70 10.87
CA MET A 146 14.82 -4.52 11.15
C MET A 146 15.69 -3.30 11.49
N ARG A 147 16.69 -3.46 12.37
CA ARG A 147 17.60 -2.36 12.74
C ARG A 147 18.35 -1.79 11.54
N LEU A 148 18.91 -2.65 10.69
CA LEU A 148 19.62 -2.22 9.48
C LEU A 148 18.70 -1.46 8.51
N ASP A 149 17.45 -1.91 8.38
CA ASP A 149 16.45 -1.24 7.56
C ASP A 149 16.00 0.09 8.17
N PHE A 150 15.87 0.17 9.49
CA PHE A 150 15.55 1.42 10.18
C PHE A 150 16.65 2.48 10.04
N GLU A 151 17.92 2.08 10.10
CA GLU A 151 19.06 2.96 9.83
C GLU A 151 19.00 3.47 8.37
N SER A 152 18.82 2.55 7.42
CA SER A 152 18.72 2.88 6.00
C SER A 152 17.52 3.77 5.67
N PHE A 153 16.38 3.56 6.34
CA PHE A 153 15.19 4.38 6.23
C PHE A 153 15.47 5.83 6.64
N GLN A 154 16.16 6.03 7.77
CA GLN A 154 16.49 7.38 8.27
C GLN A 154 17.44 8.12 7.33
N GLU A 155 18.40 7.41 6.72
CA GLU A 155 19.38 7.99 5.78
C GLU A 155 18.81 8.23 4.38
N ALA A 156 17.81 7.44 3.97
CA ALA A 156 17.22 7.54 2.64
C ALA A 156 16.45 8.86 2.45
N LYS A 157 16.70 9.51 1.31
CA LYS A 157 16.02 10.75 0.89
C LYS A 157 14.50 10.57 0.83
N ARG A 158 13.73 11.54 1.35
CA ARG A 158 12.27 11.61 1.08
C ARG A 158 11.99 11.96 -0.37
N ASP A 159 11.00 11.29 -0.93
CA ASP A 159 10.42 11.58 -2.25
C ASP A 159 8.90 11.34 -2.21
N GLY A 160 8.28 11.24 -3.38
CA GLY A 160 6.85 11.00 -3.53
C GLY A 160 6.36 9.61 -3.11
N MET A 161 7.25 8.65 -2.83
CA MET A 161 6.90 7.29 -2.43
C MET A 161 6.88 7.09 -0.91
N GLY A 162 7.42 8.04 -0.13
CA GLY A 162 7.35 8.04 1.33
C GLY A 162 5.92 8.24 1.85
N ASP A 163 5.63 7.73 3.03
CA ASP A 163 4.37 8.05 3.71
C ASP A 163 4.31 9.53 4.14
N GLY A 164 3.12 9.95 4.58
CA GLY A 164 2.94 11.26 5.19
C GLY A 164 3.91 11.46 6.36
N GLU A 165 4.29 12.70 6.63
CA GLU A 165 5.30 13.00 7.65
C GLU A 165 4.95 12.45 9.04
N ALA A 166 3.68 12.54 9.45
CA ALA A 166 3.26 11.98 10.74
C ALA A 166 3.37 10.44 10.76
N SER A 167 3.03 9.76 9.66
CA SER A 167 3.15 8.30 9.55
C SER A 167 4.60 7.85 9.61
N GLU A 168 5.50 8.54 8.90
CA GLU A 168 6.94 8.22 8.98
C GLU A 168 7.51 8.49 10.37
N LEU A 169 7.07 9.55 11.07
CA LEU A 169 7.46 9.81 12.45
C LEU A 169 6.93 8.72 13.40
N ASP A 170 5.70 8.24 13.19
CA ASP A 170 5.15 7.11 13.96
C ASP A 170 5.96 5.82 13.74
N SER A 171 6.37 5.55 12.49
CA SER A 171 7.33 4.48 12.18
C SER A 171 8.64 4.65 12.96
N VAL A 172 9.19 5.88 13.04
CA VAL A 172 10.40 6.17 13.86
C VAL A 172 10.14 5.87 15.34
N VAL A 173 9.00 6.30 15.90
CA VAL A 173 8.62 6.00 17.29
C VAL A 173 8.61 4.49 17.52
N ARG A 174 7.90 3.74 16.66
CA ARG A 174 7.80 2.28 16.73
C ARG A 174 9.17 1.62 16.71
N PHE A 175 10.01 1.92 15.72
CA PHE A 175 11.32 1.28 15.59
C PHE A 175 12.27 1.65 16.71
N ALA A 176 12.25 2.91 17.17
CA ALA A 176 13.04 3.36 18.32
C ALA A 176 12.67 2.59 19.59
N LEU A 177 11.38 2.39 19.86
CA LEU A 177 10.92 1.58 20.98
C LEU A 177 11.35 0.11 20.87
N GLU A 178 11.26 -0.49 19.67
CA GLU A 178 11.70 -1.89 19.44
C GLU A 178 13.19 -2.09 19.71
N ILE A 179 14.03 -1.06 19.50
CA ILE A 179 15.46 -1.12 19.77
C ILE A 179 15.85 -0.62 21.18
N GLY A 180 14.88 -0.18 21.99
CA GLY A 180 15.09 0.33 23.35
C GLY A 180 15.56 1.79 23.44
N ASP A 181 15.51 2.55 22.33
CA ASP A 181 15.90 3.96 22.27
C ASP A 181 14.70 4.86 22.64
N GLN A 182 14.43 4.95 23.94
CA GLN A 182 13.31 5.73 24.47
C GLN A 182 13.44 7.23 24.18
N GLU A 183 14.66 7.76 24.15
CA GLU A 183 14.90 9.18 23.89
C GLU A 183 14.50 9.54 22.46
N LYS A 184 14.97 8.75 21.47
CA LYS A 184 14.56 8.95 20.07
C LYS A 184 13.06 8.79 19.89
N ALA A 185 12.45 7.79 20.54
CA ALA A 185 11.01 7.59 20.47
C ALA A 185 10.26 8.83 20.97
N MET A 186 10.65 9.38 22.12
CA MET A 186 10.02 10.59 22.66
C MET A 186 10.26 11.82 21.78
N GLN A 187 11.46 11.99 21.22
CA GLN A 187 11.75 13.09 20.31
C GLN A 187 10.87 13.04 19.04
N ALA A 188 10.70 11.86 18.45
CA ALA A 188 9.84 11.68 17.28
C ALA A 188 8.36 11.90 17.63
N ALA A 189 7.89 11.37 18.76
CA ALA A 189 6.52 11.58 19.23
C ALA A 189 6.20 13.06 19.48
N ASN A 190 7.12 13.81 20.12
CA ASN A 190 6.93 15.24 20.35
C ASN A 190 6.83 16.01 19.04
N GLN A 191 7.60 15.65 18.00
CA GLN A 191 7.46 16.29 16.69
C GLN A 191 6.05 16.13 16.09
N ILE A 192 5.40 14.98 16.31
CA ILE A 192 4.02 14.75 15.86
C ILE A 192 3.06 15.69 16.58
N PHE A 193 3.13 15.74 17.92
CA PHE A 193 2.17 16.49 18.74
C PHE A 193 2.42 18.00 18.71
N ASP A 194 3.66 18.45 18.84
CA ASP A 194 4.04 19.88 18.88
C ASP A 194 3.71 20.58 17.55
N ARG A 195 3.83 19.85 16.44
CA ARG A 195 3.50 20.35 15.09
C ARG A 195 2.05 20.07 14.69
N ASN A 196 1.27 19.47 15.59
CA ASN A 196 -0.12 19.10 15.36
C ASN A 196 -0.34 18.29 14.07
N LEU A 197 0.59 17.38 13.75
CA LEU A 197 0.49 16.55 12.56
C LEU A 197 -0.66 15.55 12.72
N ARG A 198 -1.39 15.29 11.64
CA ARG A 198 -2.53 14.36 11.62
C ARG A 198 -2.54 13.57 10.32
N THR A 199 -2.94 12.31 10.40
CA THR A 199 -3.13 11.42 9.25
C THR A 199 -4.48 10.74 9.36
N GLU A 200 -4.80 9.85 8.42
CA GLU A 200 -6.01 9.02 8.53
C GLU A 200 -5.91 8.04 9.71
N GLU A 201 -4.69 7.69 10.14
CA GLU A 201 -4.44 6.63 11.13
C GLU A 201 -3.83 7.17 12.43
N VAL A 202 -2.76 7.96 12.35
CA VAL A 202 -1.94 8.36 13.52
C VAL A 202 -1.38 9.79 13.44
N PRO A 203 -1.69 10.65 14.42
CA PRO A 203 -2.96 10.69 15.13
C PRO A 203 -4.08 10.96 14.12
N CYS A 204 -5.21 10.26 14.27
CA CYS A 204 -6.34 10.36 13.35
C CYS A 204 -6.91 11.79 13.28
N LYS A 205 -7.29 12.23 12.08
CA LYS A 205 -8.09 13.44 11.86
C LYS A 205 -9.51 13.17 12.39
N THR A 206 -9.86 13.76 13.51
CA THR A 206 -11.26 13.83 14.00
C THR A 206 -12.09 14.79 13.16
#